data_AF-A0A347ZWR1-F1
#
_entry.id   AF-A0A347ZWR1-F1
#
_cell.length_a   1.000
_cell.length_b   1.000
_cell.length_c   1.000
_cell.angle_alpha   90.00
_cell.angle_beta   90.00
_cell.angle_gamma   90.00
#
_symmetry.space_group_name_H-M   'P 1'
#
loop_
_entity.id
_entity.type
_entity.pdbx_description
1 polymer ?
#
loop_
_entity_poly.entity_id
_entity_poly.type
_entity_poly.pdbx_seq_one_letter_code
_entity_poly.pdbx_strand_id
1 'polypeptide(L)'
;MKLKTGMQAPDFTAPCHLGKDVTLSLLRGKTVVIAFYPAAWTPVCTGQIPSYEALHDTFAKLDVQVLGISTDHVPCLRAWAESLGGINYPLVSDFWPHGAIAEKFGVFKDDGQSERAVFIIDKDGVLRYIDVHDIHEQPDNEVLLAELKKIIPDADEKLKHLYHEDEDLPSGGVVIYCTPWCPSCREARVWLKDNNVPFKEVDISTNLTAARQVRSWGNGYQITPTFDIDGQIVLDFDENKLSELILNK
;
A
#
# COMPACT_ATOMS: atom_id res chain seq x y z
N MET A 1 -18.74 13.39 7.59
CA MET A 1 -17.90 13.99 6.52
C MET A 1 -18.72 14.96 5.66
N LYS A 2 -18.21 16.18 5.40
CA LYS A 2 -18.90 17.21 4.57
C LYS A 2 -18.52 17.18 3.09
N LEU A 3 -17.37 16.59 2.74
CA LEU A 3 -16.90 16.47 1.36
C LEU A 3 -17.69 15.41 0.58
N LYS A 4 -17.83 15.65 -0.72
CA LYS A 4 -18.46 14.74 -1.69
C LYS A 4 -17.70 14.79 -3.00
N THR A 5 -17.83 13.72 -3.78
CA THR A 5 -17.32 13.69 -5.15
C THR A 5 -17.93 14.82 -5.99
N GLY A 6 -17.17 15.35 -6.94
CA GLY A 6 -17.51 16.52 -7.75
C GLY A 6 -17.15 17.87 -7.12
N MET A 7 -16.77 17.92 -5.84
CA MET A 7 -16.31 19.15 -5.18
C MET A 7 -14.82 19.39 -5.45
N GLN A 8 -14.39 20.65 -5.38
CA GLN A 8 -12.97 21.00 -5.35
C GLN A 8 -12.34 20.49 -4.04
N ALA A 9 -11.16 19.88 -4.15
CA ALA A 9 -10.41 19.41 -2.99
C ALA A 9 -9.95 20.60 -2.13
N PRO A 10 -10.04 20.52 -0.79
CA PRO A 10 -9.49 21.56 0.08
C PRO A 10 -7.97 21.70 -0.10
N ASP A 11 -7.50 22.93 -0.33
CA ASP A 11 -6.07 23.18 -0.52
C ASP A 11 -5.31 23.19 0.82
N PHE A 12 -4.03 22.84 0.74
CA PHE A 12 -3.09 22.87 1.87
C PHE A 12 -1.66 23.06 1.38
N THR A 13 -0.81 23.57 2.28
CA THR A 13 0.64 23.56 2.17
C THR A 13 1.21 22.99 3.46
N ALA A 14 2.02 21.94 3.38
CA ALA A 14 2.61 21.31 4.56
C ALA A 14 3.94 20.60 4.25
N PRO A 15 4.83 20.48 5.24
CA PRO A 15 6.13 19.83 5.05
C PRO A 15 5.97 18.31 4.90
N CYS A 16 6.87 17.69 4.14
CA CYS A 16 6.98 16.24 4.03
C CYS A 16 8.36 15.70 4.44
N HIS A 17 8.47 14.38 4.60
CA HIS A 17 9.71 13.71 5.00
C HIS A 17 10.89 13.94 4.03
N LEU A 18 10.62 14.23 2.76
CA LEU A 18 11.62 14.55 1.73
C LEU A 18 12.24 15.95 1.88
N GLY A 19 11.87 16.71 2.92
CA GLY A 19 12.47 18.02 3.21
C GLY A 19 11.97 19.16 2.33
N LYS A 20 10.79 19.00 1.71
CA LYS A 20 10.09 20.02 0.93
C LYS A 20 8.67 20.17 1.42
N ASP A 21 8.08 21.34 1.17
CA ASP A 21 6.66 21.55 1.35
C ASP A 21 5.89 21.04 0.13
N VAL A 22 4.75 20.40 0.38
CA VAL A 22 3.78 19.99 -0.64
C VAL A 22 2.63 20.98 -0.59
N THR A 23 2.31 21.58 -1.74
CA THR A 23 1.08 22.37 -1.91
C THR A 23 0.16 21.67 -2.90
N LEU A 24 -1.05 21.30 -2.47
CA LEU A 24 -1.94 20.48 -3.28
C LEU A 24 -2.32 21.17 -4.61
N SER A 25 -2.63 22.46 -4.58
CA SER A 25 -2.97 23.22 -5.79
C SER A 25 -1.82 23.32 -6.80
N LEU A 26 -0.56 23.17 -6.39
CA LEU A 26 0.59 23.13 -7.29
C LEU A 26 0.75 21.79 -8.03
N LEU A 27 -0.02 20.76 -7.63
CA LEU A 27 -0.05 19.46 -8.29
C LEU A 27 -1.10 19.36 -9.41
N ARG A 28 -1.83 20.45 -9.69
CA ARG A 28 -2.78 20.51 -10.82
C ARG A 28 -2.10 20.12 -12.13
N GLY A 29 -2.87 19.50 -13.02
CA GLY A 29 -2.36 18.86 -14.23
C GLY A 29 -2.00 17.38 -14.03
N LYS A 30 -1.88 16.91 -12.78
CA LYS A 30 -1.73 15.50 -12.41
C LYS A 30 -2.93 15.02 -11.60
N THR A 31 -3.23 13.73 -11.71
CA THR A 31 -4.15 13.10 -10.77
C THR A 31 -3.42 12.92 -9.44
N VAL A 32 -4.08 13.19 -8.31
CA VAL A 32 -3.49 13.04 -6.97
C VAL A 32 -4.26 11.99 -6.18
N VAL A 33 -3.54 11.04 -5.59
CA VAL A 33 -4.07 10.11 -4.59
C VAL A 33 -3.58 10.57 -3.23
N ILE A 34 -4.51 10.84 -2.31
CA ILE A 34 -4.19 11.13 -0.91
C ILE A 34 -4.60 9.93 -0.08
N ALA A 35 -3.65 9.35 0.65
CA ALA A 35 -3.89 8.31 1.63
C ALA A 35 -3.64 8.86 3.04
N PHE A 36 -4.72 9.11 3.78
CA PHE A 36 -4.66 9.35 5.21
C PHE A 36 -4.46 8.02 5.94
N TYR A 37 -3.52 8.00 6.88
CA TYR A 37 -3.26 6.85 7.72
C TYR A 37 -3.15 7.28 9.19
N PRO A 38 -3.65 6.48 10.16
CA PRO A 38 -3.76 6.91 11.54
C PRO A 38 -2.44 7.33 12.19
N ALA A 39 -1.40 6.49 12.06
CA ALA A 39 -0.08 6.76 12.64
C ALA A 39 1.02 5.91 11.98
N ALA A 40 2.22 6.47 11.89
CA ALA A 40 3.45 5.74 11.63
C ALA A 40 3.72 4.67 12.70
N TRP A 41 4.57 3.68 12.39
CA TRP A 41 4.93 2.58 13.31
C TRP A 41 3.76 1.70 13.78
N THR A 42 2.64 1.71 13.07
CA THR A 42 1.50 0.81 13.34
C THR A 42 1.43 -0.33 12.31
N PRO A 43 0.93 -1.52 12.67
CA PRO A 43 1.01 -2.72 11.81
C PRO A 43 0.36 -2.54 10.43
N VAL A 44 -0.87 -2.01 10.38
CA VAL A 44 -1.61 -1.85 9.12
C VAL A 44 -0.95 -0.80 8.21
N CYS A 45 -0.48 0.31 8.79
CA CYS A 45 0.19 1.36 8.02
C CYS A 45 1.55 0.90 7.47
N THR A 46 2.21 -0.03 8.18
CA THR A 46 3.46 -0.68 7.75
C THR A 46 3.24 -1.62 6.56
N GLY A 47 2.01 -2.07 6.31
CA GLY A 47 1.61 -2.75 5.07
C GLY A 47 1.22 -1.78 3.95
N GLN A 48 0.40 -0.78 4.26
CA GLN A 48 -0.21 0.12 3.26
C GLN A 48 0.81 1.05 2.58
N ILE A 49 1.61 1.79 3.35
CA ILE A 49 2.49 2.83 2.82
C ILE A 49 3.54 2.30 1.83
N PRO A 50 4.29 1.24 2.12
CA PRO A 50 5.21 0.66 1.13
C PRO A 50 4.49 -0.04 -0.04
N SER A 51 3.21 -0.41 0.10
CA SER A 51 2.45 -0.95 -1.04
C SER A 51 2.24 0.06 -2.16
N TYR A 52 2.13 1.36 -1.82
CA TYR A 52 2.10 2.42 -2.82
C TYR A 52 3.49 2.69 -3.42
N GLU A 53 4.55 2.52 -2.64
CA GLU A 53 5.93 2.63 -3.12
C GLU A 53 6.24 1.54 -4.16
N ALA A 54 5.79 0.30 -3.93
CA ALA A 54 5.96 -0.78 -4.90
C ALA A 54 5.23 -0.52 -6.23
N LEU A 55 4.19 0.30 -6.21
CA LEU A 55 3.47 0.75 -7.40
C LEU A 55 3.96 2.09 -7.93
N HIS A 56 5.09 2.63 -7.44
CA HIS A 56 5.60 3.96 -7.82
C HIS A 56 5.71 4.15 -9.33
N ASP A 57 6.35 3.20 -10.03
CA ASP A 57 6.51 3.25 -11.49
C ASP A 57 5.16 3.18 -12.22
N THR A 58 4.20 2.45 -11.65
CA THR A 58 2.83 2.38 -12.18
C THR A 58 2.15 3.74 -12.05
N PHE A 59 2.21 4.37 -10.88
CA PHE A 59 1.65 5.71 -10.68
C PHE A 59 2.32 6.75 -11.57
N ALA A 60 3.64 6.65 -11.78
CA ALA A 60 4.37 7.52 -12.69
C ALA A 60 3.87 7.38 -14.14
N LYS A 61 3.67 6.16 -14.64
CA LYS A 61 3.10 5.89 -15.99
C LYS A 61 1.67 6.44 -16.15
N LEU A 62 0.90 6.42 -15.07
CA LEU A 62 -0.46 6.97 -15.00
C LEU A 62 -0.49 8.50 -14.83
N ASP A 63 0.65 9.17 -14.63
CA ASP A 63 0.74 10.59 -14.27
C ASP A 63 -0.05 10.92 -12.98
N VAL A 64 0.12 10.02 -11.98
CA VAL A 64 -0.48 10.10 -10.65
C VAL A 64 0.58 10.48 -9.61
N GLN A 65 0.27 11.43 -8.74
CA GLN A 65 1.05 11.74 -7.54
C GLN A 65 0.37 11.13 -6.32
N VAL A 66 1.06 10.23 -5.62
CA VAL A 66 0.60 9.72 -4.31
C VAL A 66 1.12 10.61 -3.20
N LEU A 67 0.29 10.90 -2.21
CA LEU A 67 0.64 11.59 -0.97
C LEU A 67 0.16 10.73 0.21
N GLY A 68 1.06 10.37 1.11
CA GLY A 68 0.68 9.84 2.43
C GLY A 68 0.51 11.00 3.41
N ILE A 69 -0.53 11.00 4.24
CA ILE A 69 -0.73 12.05 5.26
C ILE A 69 -1.03 11.41 6.61
N SER A 70 -0.32 11.82 7.65
CA SER A 70 -0.67 11.53 9.05
C SER A 70 -0.34 12.71 9.95
N THR A 71 -0.80 12.66 11.20
CA THR A 71 -0.50 13.69 12.21
C THR A 71 0.89 13.52 12.84
N ASP A 72 1.75 12.67 12.28
CA ASP A 72 3.13 12.48 12.73
C ASP A 72 4.05 13.63 12.31
N HIS A 73 5.04 13.95 13.14
CA HIS A 73 6.04 14.98 12.86
C HIS A 73 7.07 14.53 11.79
N VAL A 74 7.59 15.47 10.98
CA VAL A 74 8.49 15.19 9.84
C VAL A 74 9.69 14.26 10.14
N PRO A 75 10.45 14.40 11.25
CA PRO A 75 11.53 13.48 11.60
C PRO A 75 11.04 12.05 11.88
N CYS A 76 9.85 11.89 12.46
CA CYS A 76 9.23 10.56 12.65
C CYS A 76 8.96 9.92 11.28
N LEU A 77 8.32 10.69 10.37
CA LEU A 77 8.03 10.22 9.02
C LEU A 77 9.30 9.87 8.24
N ARG A 78 10.37 10.64 8.39
CA ARG A 78 11.66 10.35 7.74
C ARG A 78 12.27 9.04 8.26
N ALA A 79 12.39 8.89 9.57
CA ALA A 79 12.94 7.69 10.17
C ALA A 79 12.09 6.45 9.84
N TRP A 80 10.77 6.60 9.81
CA TRP A 80 9.86 5.53 9.46
C TRP A 80 9.98 5.13 7.98
N ALA A 81 10.00 6.11 7.06
CA ALA A 81 10.22 5.86 5.63
C ALA A 81 11.53 5.10 5.38
N GLU A 82 12.62 5.47 6.05
CA GLU A 82 13.90 4.75 5.99
C GLU A 82 13.77 3.31 6.51
N SER A 83 13.07 3.11 7.64
CA SER A 83 12.86 1.77 8.23
C SER A 83 12.06 0.82 7.32
N LEU A 84 11.22 1.37 6.44
CA LEU A 84 10.40 0.62 5.47
C LEU A 84 11.19 0.21 4.21
N GLY A 85 12.48 0.56 4.11
CA GLY A 85 13.31 0.34 2.92
C GLY A 85 13.39 1.56 1.99
N GLY A 86 12.84 2.71 2.41
CA GLY A 86 12.77 3.94 1.64
C GLY A 86 11.38 4.16 1.04
N ILE A 87 10.88 5.39 1.15
CA ILE A 87 9.62 5.84 0.53
C ILE A 87 9.94 7.11 -0.28
N ASN A 88 9.68 7.07 -1.58
CA ASN A 88 10.05 8.12 -2.53
C ASN A 88 8.92 9.10 -2.81
N TYR A 89 7.67 8.73 -2.54
CA TYR A 89 6.54 9.67 -2.62
C TYR A 89 6.37 10.44 -1.30
N PRO A 90 5.87 11.69 -1.32
CA PRO A 90 5.78 12.52 -0.12
C PRO A 90 4.91 11.92 0.98
N LEU A 91 5.47 11.79 2.18
CA LEU A 91 4.73 11.61 3.44
C LEU A 91 4.61 12.98 4.11
N VAL A 92 3.44 13.59 3.99
CA VAL A 92 3.10 14.92 4.49
C VAL A 92 2.77 14.85 5.97
N SER A 93 3.36 15.74 6.75
CA SER A 93 3.15 15.88 8.19
C SER A 93 2.01 16.87 8.46
N ASP A 94 0.87 16.36 8.93
CA ASP A 94 -0.26 17.14 9.45
C ASP A 94 -0.13 17.39 10.98
N PHE A 95 1.11 17.40 11.48
CA PHE A 95 1.41 17.56 12.91
C PHE A 95 1.08 18.96 13.44
N TRP A 96 1.24 20.02 12.65
CA TRP A 96 1.02 21.39 13.11
C TRP A 96 0.58 22.38 12.01
N PRO A 97 -0.51 23.17 12.21
CA PRO A 97 -1.49 23.05 13.29
C PRO A 97 -2.12 21.65 13.28
N HIS A 98 -2.20 21.04 14.46
CA HIS A 98 -2.42 19.60 14.59
C HIS A 98 -3.73 19.15 13.93
N GLY A 99 -3.63 18.24 12.95
CA GLY A 99 -4.78 17.67 12.26
C GLY A 99 -5.48 18.63 11.28
N ALA A 100 -4.93 19.81 10.99
CA ALA A 100 -5.63 20.83 10.22
C ALA A 100 -5.95 20.40 8.78
N ILE A 101 -5.14 19.54 8.17
CA ILE A 101 -5.44 18.96 6.85
C ILE A 101 -6.53 17.90 7.01
N ALA A 102 -6.38 16.97 7.96
CA ALA A 102 -7.38 15.94 8.23
C ALA A 102 -8.76 16.55 8.55
N GLU A 103 -8.82 17.67 9.29
CA GLU A 103 -10.05 18.42 9.59
C GLU A 103 -10.71 18.96 8.32
N LYS A 104 -9.92 19.57 7.41
CA LYS A 104 -10.42 20.05 6.11
C LYS A 104 -11.01 18.92 5.26
N PHE A 105 -10.39 17.75 5.32
CA PHE A 105 -10.86 16.55 4.63
C PHE A 105 -11.99 15.82 5.38
N GLY A 106 -12.28 16.23 6.62
CA GLY A 106 -13.34 15.68 7.45
C GLY A 106 -13.05 14.27 7.97
N VAL A 107 -11.76 13.96 8.16
CA VAL A 107 -11.21 12.66 8.58
C VAL A 107 -10.33 12.81 9.83
N PHE A 108 -10.38 13.93 10.54
CA PHE A 108 -9.70 14.08 11.83
C PHE A 108 -10.54 13.46 12.95
N LYS A 109 -9.88 12.75 13.86
CA LYS A 109 -10.51 12.03 14.96
C LYS A 109 -10.25 12.74 16.29
N ASP A 110 -11.15 12.50 17.25
CA ASP A 110 -11.05 13.08 18.60
C ASP A 110 -9.82 12.60 19.39
N ASP A 111 -9.17 11.51 18.95
CA ASP A 111 -7.95 10.96 19.55
C ASP A 111 -6.64 11.56 18.97
N GLY A 112 -6.74 12.58 18.10
CA GLY A 112 -5.58 13.27 17.51
C GLY A 112 -4.97 12.57 16.29
N GLN A 113 -5.60 11.51 15.79
CA GLN A 113 -5.20 10.81 14.57
C GLN A 113 -6.13 11.15 13.41
N SER A 114 -5.75 10.71 12.20
CA SER A 114 -6.67 10.69 11.06
C SER A 114 -7.39 9.34 10.97
N GLU A 115 -8.59 9.34 10.38
CA GLU A 115 -9.20 8.13 9.86
C GLU A 115 -8.31 7.55 8.75
N ARG A 116 -8.42 6.25 8.53
CA ARG A 116 -7.85 5.64 7.34
C ARG A 116 -8.73 5.97 6.15
N ALA A 117 -8.24 6.82 5.25
CA ALA A 117 -9.03 7.30 4.13
C ALA A 117 -8.22 7.47 2.85
N VAL A 118 -8.85 7.20 1.72
CA VAL A 118 -8.27 7.38 0.39
C VAL A 118 -9.12 8.37 -0.40
N PHE A 119 -8.47 9.38 -0.98
CA PHE A 119 -9.09 10.35 -1.86
C PHE A 119 -8.39 10.30 -3.22
N ILE A 120 -9.17 10.37 -4.29
CA ILE A 120 -8.64 10.57 -5.65
C ILE A 120 -9.12 11.92 -6.14
N ILE A 121 -8.17 12.75 -6.56
CA ILE A 121 -8.38 14.09 -7.07
C ILE A 121 -7.91 14.12 -8.51
N ASP A 122 -8.73 14.60 -9.43
CA ASP A 122 -8.34 14.70 -10.84
C ASP A 122 -7.40 15.89 -11.11
N LYS A 123 -7.02 16.01 -12.38
CA LYS A 123 -6.09 17.05 -12.88
C LYS A 123 -6.57 18.49 -12.66
N ASP A 124 -7.89 18.68 -12.51
CA ASP A 124 -8.52 19.99 -12.28
C ASP A 124 -8.72 20.29 -10.78
N GLY A 125 -8.28 19.39 -9.90
CA GLY A 125 -8.44 19.51 -8.46
C GLY A 125 -9.81 19.07 -7.93
N VAL A 126 -10.58 18.31 -8.72
CA VAL A 126 -11.91 17.82 -8.33
C VAL A 126 -11.81 16.44 -7.67
N LEU A 127 -12.47 16.27 -6.53
CA LEU A 127 -12.61 14.99 -5.84
C LEU A 127 -13.44 14.02 -6.70
N ARG A 128 -12.84 12.90 -7.09
CA ARG A 128 -13.49 11.84 -7.88
C ARG A 128 -13.82 10.60 -7.09
N TYR A 129 -13.06 10.33 -6.04
CA TYR A 129 -13.26 9.19 -5.16
C TYR A 129 -12.98 9.58 -3.71
N ILE A 130 -13.76 9.02 -2.79
CA ILE A 130 -13.58 9.15 -1.36
C ILE A 130 -13.92 7.80 -0.74
N ASP A 131 -12.99 7.26 0.03
CA ASP A 131 -13.14 6.02 0.77
C ASP A 131 -12.63 6.20 2.19
N VAL A 132 -13.41 5.75 3.16
CA VAL A 132 -13.07 5.83 4.59
C VAL A 132 -13.24 4.43 5.14
N HIS A 133 -12.13 3.84 5.57
CA HIS A 133 -12.04 2.46 6.00
C HIS A 133 -12.03 2.35 7.53
N ASP A 134 -12.34 1.15 8.01
CA ASP A 134 -11.94 0.77 9.35
C ASP A 134 -10.41 0.89 9.50
N ILE A 135 -9.96 1.40 10.65
CA ILE A 135 -8.54 1.65 10.91
C ILE A 135 -7.70 0.36 10.88
N HIS A 136 -8.33 -0.79 11.13
CA HIS A 136 -7.69 -2.11 11.17
C HIS A 136 -7.60 -2.78 9.80
N GLU A 137 -8.28 -2.25 8.78
CA GLU A 137 -8.31 -2.80 7.43
C GLU A 137 -7.39 -2.02 6.49
N GLN A 138 -6.49 -2.71 5.81
CA GLN A 138 -5.68 -2.09 4.76
C GLN A 138 -6.55 -1.90 3.49
N PRO A 139 -6.57 -0.72 2.85
CA PRO A 139 -7.29 -0.51 1.60
C PRO A 139 -6.67 -1.36 0.49
N ASP A 140 -7.50 -1.98 -0.34
CA ASP A 140 -7.03 -2.78 -1.46
C ASP A 140 -6.57 -1.87 -2.62
N ASN A 141 -5.30 -2.02 -3.01
CA ASN A 141 -4.73 -1.27 -4.13
C ASN A 141 -5.43 -1.59 -5.45
N GLU A 142 -6.05 -2.77 -5.59
CA GLU A 142 -6.83 -3.11 -6.76
C GLU A 142 -8.08 -2.21 -6.90
N VAL A 143 -8.75 -1.90 -5.79
CA VAL A 143 -9.89 -0.97 -5.78
C VAL A 143 -9.40 0.43 -6.19
N LEU A 144 -8.30 0.89 -5.61
CA LEU A 144 -7.68 2.17 -5.98
C LEU A 144 -7.38 2.24 -7.50
N LEU A 145 -6.74 1.21 -8.04
CA LEU A 145 -6.40 1.15 -9.47
C LEU A 145 -7.66 1.09 -10.34
N ALA A 146 -8.71 0.39 -9.92
CA ALA A 146 -9.99 0.36 -10.61
C ALA A 146 -10.67 1.74 -10.65
N GLU A 147 -10.62 2.52 -9.56
CA GLU A 147 -11.12 3.89 -9.56
C GLU A 147 -10.27 4.83 -10.43
N LEU A 148 -8.95 4.67 -10.43
CA LEU A 148 -8.05 5.40 -11.33
C LEU A 148 -8.37 5.12 -12.81
N LYS A 149 -8.73 3.88 -13.16
CA LYS A 149 -9.14 3.53 -14.54
C LYS A 149 -10.37 4.28 -15.02
N LYS A 150 -11.29 4.64 -14.13
CA LYS A 150 -12.50 5.40 -14.49
C LYS A 150 -12.20 6.86 -14.88
N ILE A 151 -11.06 7.39 -14.45
CA ILE A 151 -10.74 8.81 -14.60
C ILE A 151 -9.52 9.07 -15.51
N ILE A 152 -8.61 8.10 -15.66
CA ILE A 152 -7.40 8.25 -16.48
C ILE A 152 -7.61 7.51 -17.81
N PRO A 153 -7.55 8.21 -18.96
CA PRO A 153 -7.58 7.58 -20.27
C PRO A 153 -6.43 6.56 -20.43
N ASP A 154 -6.72 5.47 -21.15
CA ASP A 154 -5.76 4.40 -21.46
C ASP A 154 -5.12 3.72 -20.23
N ALA A 155 -5.71 3.90 -19.04
CA ALA A 155 -5.21 3.31 -17.81
C ALA A 155 -5.19 1.78 -17.86
N ASP A 156 -6.15 1.15 -18.55
CA ASP A 156 -6.17 -0.30 -18.73
C ASP A 156 -4.89 -0.81 -19.41
N GLU A 157 -4.50 -0.22 -20.55
CA GLU A 157 -3.26 -0.56 -21.25
C GLU A 157 -2.03 -0.36 -20.37
N LYS A 158 -1.99 0.75 -19.62
CA LYS A 158 -0.87 1.09 -18.73
C LYS A 158 -0.77 0.20 -17.50
N LEU A 159 -1.82 -0.54 -17.16
CA LEU A 159 -1.90 -1.40 -15.98
C LEU A 159 -1.82 -2.88 -16.32
N LYS A 160 -1.85 -3.27 -17.60
CA LYS A 160 -1.80 -4.68 -18.03
C LYS A 160 -0.66 -5.47 -17.40
N HIS A 161 0.52 -4.86 -17.22
CA HIS A 161 1.69 -5.53 -16.64
C HIS A 161 1.50 -5.97 -15.18
N LEU A 162 0.47 -5.50 -14.48
CA LEU A 162 0.15 -5.95 -13.12
C LEU A 162 -0.75 -7.20 -13.10
N TYR A 163 -1.43 -7.49 -14.21
CA TYR A 163 -2.41 -8.56 -14.34
C TYR A 163 -1.82 -9.67 -15.22
N HIS A 164 -1.38 -10.74 -14.57
CA HIS A 164 -0.81 -11.93 -15.20
C HIS A 164 -1.89 -13.00 -15.39
N GLU A 165 -3.02 -12.65 -16.00
CA GLU A 165 -4.21 -13.54 -16.05
C GLU A 165 -4.00 -14.78 -16.93
N ASP A 166 -3.07 -14.71 -17.89
CA ASP A 166 -2.73 -15.82 -18.79
C ASP A 166 -1.53 -16.67 -18.31
N GLU A 167 -0.96 -16.36 -17.14
CA GLU A 167 0.17 -17.09 -16.56
C GLU A 167 -0.27 -17.86 -15.32
N ASP A 168 -0.06 -19.18 -15.33
CA ASP A 168 -0.24 -19.99 -14.14
C ASP A 168 0.72 -19.54 -13.04
N LEU A 169 0.21 -19.45 -11.81
CA LEU A 169 1.07 -19.18 -10.67
C LEU A 169 2.11 -20.29 -10.52
N PRO A 170 3.34 -19.97 -10.08
CA PRO A 170 4.36 -20.98 -9.89
C PRO A 170 3.85 -22.08 -8.95
N SER A 171 4.11 -23.32 -9.33
CA SER A 171 3.76 -24.50 -8.54
C SER A 171 4.93 -25.48 -8.46
N GLY A 172 4.82 -26.46 -7.56
CA GLY A 172 5.81 -27.51 -7.32
C GLY A 172 6.98 -27.04 -6.45
N GLY A 173 7.29 -27.84 -5.43
CA GLY A 173 8.24 -27.49 -4.38
C GLY A 173 7.65 -26.43 -3.44
N VAL A 174 8.51 -25.52 -2.96
CA VAL A 174 8.11 -24.41 -2.09
C VAL A 174 8.00 -23.14 -2.93
N VAL A 175 6.79 -22.55 -2.92
CA VAL A 175 6.53 -21.23 -3.49
C VAL A 175 6.14 -20.30 -2.35
N ILE A 176 6.82 -19.16 -2.25
CA ILE A 176 6.55 -18.15 -1.23
C ILE A 176 6.01 -16.88 -1.88
N TYR A 177 4.84 -16.45 -1.42
CA TYR A 177 4.17 -15.22 -1.83
C TYR A 177 4.46 -14.14 -0.78
N CYS A 178 5.18 -13.11 -1.20
CA CYS A 178 5.76 -12.12 -0.30
C CYS A 178 5.52 -10.70 -0.78
N THR A 179 5.78 -9.74 0.11
CA THR A 179 6.14 -8.38 -0.28
C THR A 179 7.60 -8.09 0.09
N PRO A 180 8.27 -7.15 -0.61
CA PRO A 180 9.67 -6.77 -0.32
C PRO A 180 9.89 -6.22 1.09
N TRP A 181 8.91 -5.51 1.66
CA TRP A 181 9.03 -4.80 2.93
C TRP A 181 8.55 -5.58 4.15
N CYS A 182 7.78 -6.67 3.97
CA CYS A 182 7.20 -7.42 5.10
C CYS A 182 8.31 -8.05 5.97
N PRO A 183 8.35 -7.78 7.29
CA PRO A 183 9.33 -8.38 8.20
C PRO A 183 9.28 -9.91 8.22
N SER A 184 8.09 -10.50 8.39
CA SER A 184 7.92 -11.96 8.39
C SER A 184 8.34 -12.61 7.07
N CYS A 185 8.19 -11.91 5.94
CA CYS A 185 8.70 -12.37 4.65
C CYS A 185 10.23 -12.40 4.62
N ARG A 186 10.91 -11.46 5.29
CA ARG A 186 12.38 -11.47 5.39
C ARG A 186 12.84 -12.64 6.26
N GLU A 187 12.19 -12.86 7.39
CA GLU A 187 12.47 -14.00 8.28
C GLU A 187 12.29 -15.34 7.56
N ALA A 188 11.17 -15.51 6.86
CA ALA A 188 10.91 -16.70 6.06
C ALA A 188 11.98 -16.97 4.98
N ARG A 189 12.42 -15.93 4.26
CA ARG A 189 13.50 -16.08 3.26
C ARG A 189 14.83 -16.50 3.88
N VAL A 190 15.15 -15.96 5.06
CA VAL A 190 16.37 -16.35 5.81
C VAL A 190 16.26 -17.80 6.24
N TRP A 191 15.14 -18.18 6.85
CA TRP A 191 14.91 -19.54 7.32
C TRP A 191 14.99 -20.59 6.19
N LEU A 192 14.36 -20.33 5.03
CA LEU A 192 14.43 -21.22 3.88
C LEU A 192 15.88 -21.39 3.37
N LYS A 193 16.66 -20.30 3.33
CA LYS A 193 18.06 -20.33 2.91
C LYS A 193 18.93 -21.11 3.90
N ASP A 194 18.77 -20.86 5.19
CA ASP A 194 19.56 -21.51 6.25
C ASP A 194 19.31 -23.03 6.29
N ASN A 195 18.11 -23.46 5.92
CA ASN A 195 17.74 -24.88 5.81
C ASN A 195 17.99 -25.49 4.41
N ASN A 196 18.65 -24.77 3.49
CA ASN A 196 18.92 -25.22 2.12
C ASN A 196 17.66 -25.65 1.33
N VAL A 197 16.52 -25.02 1.60
CA VAL A 197 15.26 -25.29 0.92
C VAL A 197 15.23 -24.46 -0.38
N PRO A 198 15.18 -25.08 -1.58
CA PRO A 198 14.96 -24.33 -2.81
C PRO A 198 13.53 -23.82 -2.85
N PHE A 199 13.35 -22.54 -3.18
CA PHE A 199 12.03 -21.92 -3.27
C PHE A 199 11.93 -20.98 -4.46
N LYS A 200 10.69 -20.82 -4.96
CA LYS A 200 10.32 -19.76 -5.91
C LYS A 200 9.66 -18.64 -5.12
N GLU A 201 9.98 -17.39 -5.42
CA GLU A 201 9.37 -16.23 -4.77
C GLU A 201 8.47 -15.48 -5.76
N VAL A 202 7.27 -15.13 -5.30
CA VAL A 202 6.31 -14.30 -6.03
C VAL A 202 6.08 -13.02 -5.25
N ASP A 203 6.44 -11.89 -5.85
CA ASP A 203 6.15 -10.57 -5.30
C ASP A 203 4.71 -10.16 -5.61
N ILE A 204 3.84 -10.23 -4.62
CA ILE A 204 2.42 -9.90 -4.78
C ILE A 204 2.15 -8.39 -4.79
N SER A 205 3.16 -7.56 -4.52
CA SER A 205 3.00 -6.10 -4.58
C SER A 205 2.89 -5.56 -6.01
N THR A 206 3.43 -6.31 -6.97
CA THR A 206 3.44 -5.96 -8.39
C THR A 206 2.72 -6.99 -9.27
N ASN A 207 2.36 -8.16 -8.73
CA ASN A 207 1.53 -9.16 -9.39
C ASN A 207 0.16 -9.26 -8.71
N LEU A 208 -0.85 -8.57 -9.28
CA LEU A 208 -2.20 -8.53 -8.70
C LEU A 208 -2.95 -9.86 -8.85
N THR A 209 -2.63 -10.67 -9.85
CA THR A 209 -3.17 -12.04 -9.98
C THR A 209 -2.76 -12.89 -8.77
N ALA A 210 -1.47 -12.85 -8.40
CA ALA A 210 -0.97 -13.54 -7.23
C ALA A 210 -1.55 -12.96 -5.93
N ALA A 211 -1.68 -11.63 -5.83
CA ALA A 211 -2.30 -10.98 -4.67
C ALA A 211 -3.76 -11.42 -4.45
N ARG A 212 -4.56 -11.51 -5.53
CA ARG A 212 -5.93 -12.04 -5.49
C ARG A 212 -5.95 -13.48 -4.98
N GLN A 213 -5.03 -14.33 -5.45
CA GLN A 213 -4.93 -15.71 -4.99
C GLN A 213 -4.60 -15.81 -3.49
N VAL A 214 -3.63 -15.01 -3.02
CA VAL A 214 -3.27 -14.95 -1.60
C VAL A 214 -4.48 -14.52 -0.75
N ARG A 215 -5.23 -13.50 -1.18
CA ARG A 215 -6.48 -13.10 -0.51
C ARG A 215 -7.51 -14.23 -0.49
N SER A 216 -7.65 -14.97 -1.59
CA SER A 216 -8.56 -16.12 -1.64
C SER A 216 -8.19 -17.20 -0.61
N TRP A 217 -6.90 -17.46 -0.39
CA TRP A 217 -6.46 -18.40 0.64
C TRP A 217 -6.61 -17.84 2.06
N GLY A 218 -6.44 -16.52 2.24
CA GLY A 218 -6.55 -15.82 3.50
C GLY A 218 -7.97 -15.37 3.89
N ASN A 219 -9.02 -15.95 3.32
CA ASN A 219 -10.43 -15.57 3.55
C ASN A 219 -10.70 -14.06 3.34
N GLY A 220 -10.13 -13.49 2.28
CA GLY A 220 -10.23 -12.07 1.93
C GLY A 220 -9.07 -11.21 2.44
N TYR A 221 -8.31 -11.69 3.42
CA TYR A 221 -7.14 -10.98 3.94
C TYR A 221 -5.88 -11.33 3.14
N GLN A 222 -5.09 -10.30 2.83
CA GLN A 222 -3.79 -10.49 2.20
C GLN A 222 -2.72 -10.78 3.27
N ILE A 223 -2.48 -12.06 3.56
CA ILE A 223 -1.52 -12.49 4.57
C ILE A 223 -0.18 -12.81 3.90
N THR A 224 0.91 -12.18 4.36
CA THR A 224 2.26 -12.43 3.86
C THR A 224 3.24 -12.66 5.00
N PRO A 225 4.15 -13.64 4.90
CA PRO A 225 4.31 -14.55 3.77
C PRO A 225 3.17 -15.58 3.71
N THR A 226 2.82 -16.01 2.50
CA THR A 226 1.98 -17.20 2.29
C THR A 226 2.79 -18.21 1.49
N PHE A 227 2.71 -19.49 1.85
CA PHE A 227 3.45 -20.57 1.20
C PHE A 227 2.49 -21.51 0.50
N ASP A 228 2.85 -21.91 -0.71
CA ASP A 228 2.32 -23.06 -1.41
C ASP A 228 3.41 -24.13 -1.45
N ILE A 229 3.18 -25.24 -0.75
CA ILE A 229 4.10 -26.37 -0.63
C ILE A 229 3.45 -27.57 -1.30
N ASP A 230 3.72 -27.77 -2.58
CA ASP A 230 3.09 -28.82 -3.41
C ASP A 230 1.55 -28.85 -3.31
N GLY A 231 0.90 -27.68 -3.29
CA GLY A 231 -0.55 -27.51 -3.18
C GLY A 231 -1.06 -27.37 -1.74
N GLN A 232 -0.20 -27.53 -0.73
CA GLN A 232 -0.56 -27.30 0.66
C GLN A 232 -0.27 -25.85 1.07
N ILE A 233 -1.32 -25.12 1.42
CA ILE A 233 -1.20 -23.69 1.76
C ILE A 233 -0.90 -23.49 3.24
N VAL A 234 0.11 -22.68 3.52
CA VAL A 234 0.44 -22.19 4.86
C VAL A 234 0.39 -20.66 4.85
N LEU A 235 -0.45 -20.10 5.72
CA LEU A 235 -0.58 -18.66 5.91
C LEU A 235 0.33 -18.22 7.05
N ASP A 236 1.03 -17.12 6.85
CA ASP A 236 2.02 -16.55 7.78
C ASP A 236 3.26 -17.46 7.99
N PHE A 237 4.30 -16.90 8.61
CA PHE A 237 5.52 -17.62 8.93
C PHE A 237 5.36 -18.42 10.23
N ASP A 238 5.29 -19.75 10.11
CA ASP A 238 5.31 -20.70 11.22
C ASP A 238 6.41 -21.73 10.99
N GLU A 239 7.54 -21.55 11.68
CA GLU A 239 8.72 -22.42 11.56
C GLU A 239 8.42 -23.90 11.86
N ASN A 240 7.57 -24.19 12.85
CA ASN A 240 7.27 -25.57 13.23
C ASN A 240 6.49 -26.27 12.10
N LYS A 241 5.48 -25.58 11.59
CA LYS A 241 4.66 -26.10 10.50
C LYS A 241 5.46 -26.24 9.20
N LEU A 242 6.33 -25.28 8.89
CA LEU A 242 7.21 -25.36 7.72
C LEU A 242 8.21 -26.51 7.85
N SER A 243 8.80 -26.71 9.03
CA SER A 243 9.71 -27.82 9.30
C SER A 243 9.01 -29.18 9.09
N GLU A 244 7.79 -29.33 9.60
CA GLU A 244 6.99 -30.55 9.44
C GLU A 244 6.70 -30.86 7.97
N LEU A 245 6.36 -29.84 7.18
CA LEU A 245 5.95 -30.03 5.78
C LEU A 245 7.12 -30.17 4.80
N ILE A 246 8.27 -29.55 5.11
CA ILE A 246 9.39 -29.42 4.17
C ILE A 246 10.55 -30.34 4.56
N LEU A 247 10.92 -30.39 5.84
CA LEU A 247 12.16 -31.05 6.29
C LEU A 247 11.94 -32.49 6.76
N ASN A 248 10.74 -32.81 7.25
CA ASN A 248 10.42 -34.14 7.79
C ASN A 248 9.84 -35.11 6.74
N LYS A 249 10.00 -34.81 5.44
CA LYS A 249 9.62 -35.69 4.32
C LYS A 249 10.75 -36.63 3.91
#